data_AF-A0A966U712-F1
#
_entry.id   AF-A0A966U712-F1
#
_cell.length_a   1.000
_cell.length_b   1.000
_cell.length_c   1.000
_cell.angle_alpha   90.00
_cell.angle_beta   90.00
_cell.angle_gamma   90.00
#
_symmetry.space_group_name_H-M   'P 1'
#
loop_
_entity.id
_entity.type
_entity.pdbx_description
1 polymer ?
#
loop_
_entity_poly.entity_id
_entity_poly.type
_entity_poly.pdbx_seq_one_letter_code
_entity_poly.pdbx_strand_id
1 'polypeptide(L)' 'VGARRVNARLLESFAYETGDDNPNPLPSKVMMNLLGLNVGEARLPMGPPPAGLAERAQKVLDNLRAARSAAH' A
#
# COMPACT_ATOMS: atom_id res chain seq x y z
N VAL A 1 3.70 -11.20 23.58
CA VAL A 1 2.63 -11.41 22.55
C VAL A 1 2.90 -10.43 21.41
N GLY A 2 3.25 -10.88 20.20
CA GLY A 2 3.82 -9.99 19.17
C GLY A 2 3.19 -10.12 17.78
N ALA A 3 3.33 -11.29 17.15
CA ALA A 3 2.98 -11.49 15.74
C ALA A 3 1.51 -11.17 15.40
N ARG A 4 0.54 -11.67 16.18
CA ARG A 4 -0.89 -11.41 15.93
C ARG A 4 -1.23 -9.92 15.97
N ARG A 5 -0.63 -9.17 16.92
CA ARG A 5 -0.87 -7.73 17.08
C ARG A 5 -0.29 -6.94 15.90
N VAL A 6 0.87 -7.32 15.41
CA VAL A 6 1.48 -6.72 14.21
C VAL A 6 0.64 -7.05 12.98
N ASN A 7 0.28 -8.32 12.78
CA ASN A 7 -0.55 -8.76 11.66
C ASN A 7 -1.88 -8.00 11.59
N ALA A 8 -2.58 -7.83 12.72
CA ALA A 8 -3.84 -7.10 12.78
C ALA A 8 -3.73 -5.65 12.26
N ARG A 9 -2.59 -4.99 12.43
CA ARG A 9 -2.35 -3.62 11.94
C ARG A 9 -2.04 -3.55 10.45
N LEU A 10 -1.56 -4.66 9.87
CA LEU A 10 -1.14 -4.72 8.47
C LEU A 10 -2.26 -5.19 7.53
N LEU A 11 -3.39 -5.65 8.05
CA LEU A 11 -4.49 -6.19 7.23
C LEU A 11 -4.95 -5.23 6.13
N GLU A 12 -5.04 -3.92 6.42
CA GLU A 12 -5.39 -2.92 5.40
C GLU A 12 -4.33 -2.83 4.29
N SER A 13 -3.03 -2.91 4.62
CA SER A 13 -1.98 -2.91 3.60
C SER A 13 -2.01 -4.16 2.72
N PHE A 14 -2.37 -5.32 3.28
CA PHE A 14 -2.51 -6.56 2.50
C PHE A 14 -3.71 -6.49 1.55
N ALA A 15 -4.83 -5.92 2.01
CA ALA A 15 -6.00 -5.69 1.16
C ALA A 15 -5.73 -4.65 0.05
N TYR A 16 -4.80 -3.70 0.29
CA TYR A 16 -4.39 -2.72 -0.72
C TYR A 16 -3.43 -3.30 -1.77
N GLU A 17 -2.51 -4.20 -1.38
CA GLU A 17 -1.43 -4.69 -2.24
C GLU A 17 -1.92 -5.43 -3.49
N THR A 18 -3.09 -6.06 -3.42
CA THR A 18 -3.61 -6.91 -4.50
C THR A 18 -5.13 -6.97 -4.49
N GLY A 19 -5.72 -7.05 -5.67
CA GLY A 19 -7.15 -7.26 -5.90
C GLY A 19 -7.49 -7.17 -7.37
N ASP A 20 -8.70 -7.54 -7.75
CA ASP A 20 -9.13 -7.58 -9.16
C ASP A 20 -9.01 -6.21 -9.84
N ASP A 21 -9.41 -5.15 -9.14
CA ASP A 21 -9.33 -3.78 -9.64
C ASP A 21 -7.90 -3.22 -9.67
N ASN A 22 -6.98 -3.79 -8.88
CA ASN A 22 -5.62 -3.25 -8.72
C ASN A 22 -4.62 -4.41 -8.56
N PRO A 23 -4.26 -5.09 -9.66
CA PRO A 23 -3.38 -6.25 -9.60
C PRO A 23 -1.95 -5.85 -9.20
N ASN A 24 -1.29 -6.71 -8.42
CA ASN A 24 0.14 -6.57 -8.08
C ASN A 24 1.00 -6.67 -9.37
N PRO A 25 1.92 -5.72 -9.69
CA PRO A 25 2.54 -4.75 -8.77
C PRO A 25 2.11 -3.29 -8.89
N LEU A 26 0.91 -2.98 -9.37
CA LEU A 26 0.46 -1.58 -9.44
C LEU A 26 0.39 -0.92 -8.05
N PRO A 27 -0.29 -1.51 -7.03
CA PRO A 27 -0.39 -0.87 -5.72
C PRO A 27 0.96 -0.71 -5.02
N SER A 28 1.81 -1.74 -5.08
CA SER A 28 3.13 -1.73 -4.45
C SER A 28 4.03 -0.65 -5.05
N LYS A 29 4.05 -0.47 -6.37
CA LYS A 29 4.82 0.61 -7.02
C LYS A 29 4.33 2.00 -6.62
N VAL A 30 3.01 2.21 -6.59
CA VAL A 30 2.43 3.48 -6.13
C VAL A 30 2.85 3.79 -4.68
N MET A 31 2.75 2.81 -3.78
CA MET A 31 3.18 2.97 -2.38
C MET A 31 4.69 3.24 -2.29
N MET A 32 5.52 2.53 -3.05
CA MET A 32 6.98 2.75 -3.05
C MET A 32 7.34 4.16 -3.53
N ASN A 33 6.74 4.64 -4.61
CA ASN A 33 6.94 6.02 -5.08
C ASN A 33 6.47 7.05 -4.03
N LEU A 34 5.32 6.82 -3.36
CA LEU A 34 4.83 7.66 -2.27
C LEU A 34 5.79 7.70 -1.06
N LEU A 35 6.44 6.58 -0.76
CA LEU A 35 7.49 6.48 0.27
C LEU A 35 8.81 7.15 -0.14
N GLY A 36 8.91 7.69 -1.36
CA GLY A 36 10.11 8.33 -1.90
C GLY A 36 11.12 7.35 -2.53
N LEU A 37 10.72 6.11 -2.80
CA LEU A 37 11.55 5.13 -3.51
C LEU A 37 11.32 5.29 -5.02
N ASN A 38 12.39 5.58 -5.76
CA ASN A 38 12.31 5.78 -7.21
C ASN A 38 12.20 4.44 -7.97
N VAL A 39 10.98 3.90 -8.07
CA VAL A 39 10.73 2.62 -8.79
C VAL A 39 10.07 2.80 -10.17
N GLY A 40 9.60 4.01 -10.47
CA GLY A 40 8.91 4.32 -11.72
C GLY A 40 7.57 3.61 -11.86
N GLU A 41 7.04 3.60 -13.08
CA GLU A 41 5.76 2.99 -13.41
C GLU A 41 5.88 1.51 -13.81
N ALA A 42 4.77 0.78 -13.72
CA ALA A 42 4.72 -0.56 -14.27
C ALA A 42 4.85 -0.53 -15.81
N ARG A 43 5.48 -1.56 -16.36
CA ARG A 43 5.57 -1.76 -17.81
C ARG A 43 4.36 -2.55 -18.29
N LEU A 44 4.12 -2.54 -19.61
CA LEU A 44 3.15 -3.43 -20.23
C LEU A 44 3.46 -4.90 -19.86
N PRO A 45 2.42 -5.74 -19.66
CA PRO A 45 1.00 -5.50 -19.97
C PRO A 45 0.20 -4.74 -18.90
N MET A 46 0.78 -4.43 -17.73
CA MET A 46 0.02 -3.83 -16.62
C MET A 46 -0.44 -2.38 -16.89
N GLY A 47 0.43 -1.58 -17.52
CA GLY A 47 0.13 -0.18 -17.81
C GLY A 47 0.09 0.71 -16.56
N PRO A 48 -0.56 1.89 -16.64
CA PRO A 48 -0.64 2.83 -15.54
C PRO A 48 -1.59 2.33 -14.43
N PRO A 49 -1.42 2.80 -13.19
CA PRO A 49 -2.35 2.50 -12.11
C PRO A 49 -3.74 3.08 -12.39
N PRO A 50 -4.83 2.43 -11.92
CA PRO A 50 -6.18 2.97 -12.01
C PRO A 50 -6.34 4.24 -11.18
N ALA A 51 -7.33 5.06 -11.55
CA ALA A 51 -7.65 6.30 -10.86
C ALA A 51 -7.98 6.05 -9.37
N GLY A 52 -7.59 6.96 -8.49
CA GLY A 52 -7.85 6.86 -7.06
C GLY A 52 -6.86 5.96 -6.29
N LEU A 53 -5.95 5.25 -6.97
CA LEU A 53 -5.03 4.33 -6.30
C LEU A 53 -4.00 5.07 -5.42
N ALA A 54 -3.53 6.24 -5.86
CA ALA A 54 -2.58 7.06 -5.12
C ALA A 54 -3.18 7.65 -3.83
N GLU A 55 -4.42 8.14 -3.91
CA GLU A 55 -5.18 8.64 -2.77
C GLU A 55 -5.44 7.54 -1.75
N ARG A 56 -5.75 6.32 -2.24
CA ARG A 56 -5.91 5.14 -1.40
C ARG A 56 -4.58 4.75 -0.74
N ALA A 57 -3.46 4.82 -1.46
CA ALA A 57 -2.13 4.57 -0.90
C ALA A 57 -1.81 5.53 0.25
N GLN A 58 -2.09 6.83 0.07
CA GLN A 58 -1.90 7.83 1.10
C GLN A 58 -2.71 7.51 2.37
N LYS A 59 -3.99 7.17 2.20
CA LYS A 59 -4.86 6.77 3.31
C LYS A 59 -4.33 5.56 4.08
N VAL A 60 -3.91 4.51 3.37
CA VAL A 60 -3.32 3.29 3.99
C VAL A 60 -2.05 3.64 4.76
N LEU A 61 -1.18 4.49 4.20
CA LEU A 61 0.06 4.91 4.85
C LEU A 61 -0.20 5.73 6.12
N ASP A 62 -1.18 6.63 6.09
CA ASP A 62 -1.55 7.44 7.25
C ASP A 62 -2.16 6.59 8.37
N ASN A 63 -3.03 5.63 8.04
CA ASN A 63 -3.57 4.68 9.00
C ASN A 63 -2.47 3.83 9.65
N LEU A 64 -1.49 3.35 8.87
CA LEU A 64 -0.35 2.61 9.39
C LEU A 64 0.52 3.45 10.33
N ARG A 65 0.75 4.73 9.99
CA ARG A 65 1.47 5.67 10.85
C ARG A 65 0.72 5.90 12.16
N ALA A 66 -0.58 6.16 12.11
CA ALA A 66 -1.42 6.33 13.29
C ALA A 66 -1.42 5.08 14.19
N ALA A 67 -1.58 3.88 13.60
CA ALA A 67 -1.56 2.61 14.33
C ALA A 67 -0.20 2.32 14.99
N ARG A 68 0.91 2.77 14.38
CA ARG A 68 2.25 2.70 14.98
C ARG A 68 2.37 3.65 16.16
N SER A 69 1.97 4.91 16.00
CA SER A 69 2.05 5.91 17.07
C SER A 69 1.23 5.52 18.31
N ALA A 70 0.05 4.94 18.13
CA ALA A 70 -0.78 4.45 19.24
C ALA A 70 -0.24 3.19 19.95
N ALA A 71 0.85 2.59 19.44
CA ALA A 71 1.46 1.40 19.99
C ALA A 71 2.64 1.68 20.94
N HIS A 72 3.12 2.92 20.94
CA HIS A 72 4.17 3.47 21.80
C HIS A 72 3.54 4.20 22.97
#